data_AF-A0A2N1V8B3-F1
#
_entry.id   AF-A0A2N1V8B3-F1
#
_cell.length_a   1.000
_cell.length_b   1.000
_cell.length_c   1.000
_cell.angle_alpha   90.00
_cell.angle_beta   90.00
_cell.angle_gamma   90.00
#
_symmetry.space_group_name_H-M   'P 1'
#
loop_
_entity.id
_entity.type
_entity.pdbx_description
1 polymer ?
#
loop_
_entity_poly.entity_id
_entity_poly.type
_entity_poly.pdbx_seq_one_letter_code
_entity_poly.pdbx_strand_id
1 'polypeptide(L)'
;MNYLLFDRMVAFHVQRSIAVPMSAPEFYDGLKIRFREKDQMYFLPEQYEIYANQRKKAEKFVQLSLFVQDETSAIVWLHSQLGTKPMTYQELSPLFMKHQSWFPQEKKLELLELLKENFVCHEGNEPIPEKIVSWLRQSEPMRKLIESDAQINEDGELVTQNSELLKKARDRWYEPNVDKAVEKEKERRRSLLREFEFYRKEFANPKTGKKSGTKFRMAALRAGFEELANKQDYQAIIDLHDILPKNTIEGDKILLLWYDQAIISLDD
;
A
#
# COMPACT_ATOMS: atom_id res chain seq x y z
N MET A 1 -15.25 12.45 -25.48
CA MET A 1 -16.34 11.77 -24.75
C MET A 1 -16.08 10.27 -24.83
N ASN A 2 -15.98 9.59 -23.69
CA ASN A 2 -15.70 8.14 -23.63
C ASN A 2 -17.01 7.36 -23.80
N TYR A 3 -17.22 6.75 -24.98
CA TYR A 3 -18.41 5.94 -25.30
C TYR A 3 -18.33 4.49 -24.79
N LEU A 4 -17.29 4.15 -24.02
CA LEU A 4 -16.97 2.79 -23.56
C LEU A 4 -18.15 2.07 -22.87
N LEU A 5 -18.95 2.81 -22.08
CA LEU A 5 -20.09 2.23 -21.36
C LEU A 5 -21.27 1.93 -22.28
N PHE A 6 -21.53 2.81 -23.25
CA PHE A 6 -22.53 2.59 -24.28
C PHE A 6 -22.15 1.40 -25.16
N ASP A 7 -20.89 1.33 -25.60
CA ASP A 7 -20.38 0.24 -26.44
C ASP A 7 -20.48 -1.12 -25.73
N ARG A 8 -20.15 -1.18 -24.43
CA ARG A 8 -20.34 -2.40 -23.62
C ARG A 8 -21.81 -2.78 -23.46
N MET A 9 -22.70 -1.80 -23.28
CA MET A 9 -24.14 -2.05 -23.17
C MET A 9 -24.71 -2.60 -24.48
N VAL A 10 -24.33 -2.02 -25.63
CA VAL A 10 -24.74 -2.49 -26.95
C VAL A 10 -24.20 -3.90 -27.19
N ALA A 11 -22.91 -4.14 -26.93
CA ALA A 11 -22.30 -5.46 -27.10
C ALA A 11 -23.01 -6.55 -26.27
N PHE A 12 -23.39 -6.26 -25.03
CA PHE A 12 -24.10 -7.21 -24.16
C PHE A 12 -25.46 -7.66 -24.72
N HIS A 13 -26.20 -6.73 -25.34
CA HIS A 13 -27.53 -7.00 -25.90
C HIS A 13 -27.45 -7.65 -27.29
N VAL A 14 -26.52 -7.21 -28.14
CA VAL A 14 -26.27 -7.81 -29.46
C VAL A 14 -25.81 -9.27 -29.31
N GLN A 15 -24.97 -9.58 -28.31
CA GLN A 15 -24.59 -10.96 -27.98
C GLN A 15 -25.78 -11.87 -27.61
N ARG A 16 -26.90 -11.28 -27.18
CA ARG A 16 -28.14 -11.98 -26.84
C ARG A 16 -29.18 -11.88 -27.95
N SER A 17 -28.76 -11.45 -29.14
CA SER A 17 -29.63 -11.25 -30.31
C SER A 17 -30.76 -10.24 -30.08
N ILE A 18 -30.55 -9.28 -29.17
CA ILE A 18 -31.49 -8.18 -28.90
C ILE A 18 -30.94 -6.91 -29.55
N ALA A 19 -31.72 -6.30 -30.45
CA ALA A 19 -31.40 -5.00 -31.02
C ALA A 19 -31.65 -3.89 -29.99
N VAL A 20 -30.74 -2.92 -29.91
CA VAL A 20 -30.87 -1.76 -29.01
C VAL A 20 -31.20 -0.52 -29.84
N PRO A 21 -32.48 -0.11 -29.93
CA PRO A 21 -32.89 1.06 -30.70
C PRO A 21 -32.75 2.33 -29.85
N MET A 22 -31.55 2.63 -29.36
CA MET A 22 -31.29 3.87 -28.63
C MET A 22 -29.93 4.45 -29.01
N SER A 23 -29.85 5.77 -29.07
CA SER A 23 -28.60 6.47 -29.35
C SER A 23 -27.74 6.63 -28.08
N ALA A 24 -26.43 6.85 -28.26
CA ALA A 24 -25.53 7.09 -27.12
C ALA A 24 -25.95 8.28 -26.24
N PRO A 25 -26.37 9.44 -26.78
CA PRO A 25 -26.86 10.56 -25.97
C PRO A 25 -28.08 10.18 -25.12
N GLU A 26 -29.09 9.52 -25.70
CA GLU A 26 -30.30 9.07 -24.98
C GLU A 26 -29.97 8.07 -23.87
N PHE A 27 -28.94 7.22 -24.08
CA PHE A 27 -28.46 6.29 -23.06
C PHE A 27 -27.84 7.02 -21.86
N TYR A 28 -26.97 8.00 -22.09
CA TYR A 28 -26.36 8.76 -21.00
C TYR A 28 -27.35 9.67 -20.28
N ASP A 29 -28.33 10.24 -20.99
CA ASP A 29 -29.41 11.00 -20.36
C ASP A 29 -30.29 10.10 -19.49
N GLY A 30 -30.60 8.88 -19.96
CA GLY A 30 -31.28 7.86 -19.16
C GLY A 30 -30.49 7.45 -17.91
N LEU A 31 -29.15 7.37 -18.01
CA LEU A 31 -28.29 7.07 -16.87
C LEU A 31 -28.36 8.17 -15.79
N LYS A 32 -28.34 9.44 -16.19
CA LYS A 32 -28.43 10.58 -15.27
C LYS A 32 -29.77 10.66 -14.53
N ILE A 33 -30.85 10.21 -15.17
CA ILE A 33 -32.19 10.20 -14.57
C ILE A 33 -32.33 9.06 -13.57
N ARG A 34 -31.76 7.88 -13.86
CA ARG A 34 -32.00 6.65 -13.09
C ARG A 34 -30.94 6.32 -12.05
N PHE A 35 -29.71 6.81 -12.23
CA PHE A 35 -28.57 6.47 -11.39
C PHE A 35 -27.93 7.72 -10.80
N ARG A 36 -27.27 7.55 -9.66
CA ARG A 36 -26.52 8.65 -9.04
C ARG A 36 -25.17 8.76 -9.72
N GLU A 37 -24.82 9.96 -10.18
CA GLU A 37 -23.51 10.26 -10.72
C GLU A 37 -22.56 10.73 -9.61
N LYS A 38 -21.36 10.16 -9.55
CA LYS A 38 -20.26 10.63 -8.71
C LYS A 38 -18.92 10.26 -9.34
N ASP A 39 -17.96 11.17 -9.32
CA ASP A 39 -16.63 10.99 -9.93
C ASP A 39 -16.69 10.51 -11.39
N GLN A 40 -17.67 11.02 -12.16
CA GLN A 40 -17.94 10.63 -13.56
C GLN A 40 -18.33 9.14 -13.75
N MET A 41 -18.75 8.46 -12.68
CA MET A 41 -19.29 7.11 -12.70
C MET A 41 -20.77 7.12 -12.27
N TYR A 42 -21.54 6.15 -12.78
CA TYR A 42 -22.95 5.97 -12.43
C TYR A 42 -23.11 4.77 -11.50
N PHE A 43 -23.83 4.97 -10.40
CA PHE A 43 -24.01 3.95 -9.36
C PHE A 43 -25.48 3.67 -9.12
N LEU A 44 -25.78 2.39 -8.82
CA LEU A 44 -27.04 2.02 -8.17
C LEU A 44 -27.15 2.71 -6.80
N PRO A 45 -28.37 3.03 -6.31
CA PRO A 45 -28.55 3.67 -5.01
C PRO A 45 -27.85 2.96 -3.85
N GLU A 46 -27.87 1.62 -3.85
CA GLU A 46 -27.20 0.79 -2.83
C GLU A 46 -25.66 0.85 -2.92
N GLN A 47 -25.13 0.92 -4.14
CA GLN A 47 -23.68 1.00 -4.40
C GLN A 47 -23.13 2.39 -4.12
N TYR A 48 -23.94 3.43 -4.28
CA TYR A 48 -23.54 4.81 -4.06
C TYR A 48 -23.07 5.04 -2.62
N GLU A 49 -23.80 4.53 -1.63
CA GLU A 49 -23.45 4.67 -0.21
C GLU A 49 -22.18 3.88 0.14
N ILE A 50 -22.01 2.68 -0.44
CA ILE A 50 -20.80 1.87 -0.27
C ILE A 50 -19.59 2.60 -0.85
N TYR A 51 -19.69 3.05 -2.10
CA TYR A 51 -18.64 3.81 -2.78
C TYR A 51 -18.34 5.12 -2.06
N ALA A 52 -19.36 5.88 -1.65
CA ALA A 52 -19.18 7.14 -0.93
C ALA A 52 -18.47 6.94 0.42
N ASN A 53 -18.77 5.86 1.15
CA ASN A 53 -18.09 5.55 2.40
C ASN A 53 -16.66 5.05 2.18
N GLN A 54 -16.42 4.21 1.18
CA GLN A 54 -15.06 3.80 0.79
C GLN A 54 -14.23 4.98 0.30
N ARG A 55 -14.84 5.89 -0.49
CA ARG A 55 -14.18 7.10 -0.99
C ARG A 55 -13.90 8.09 0.14
N LYS A 56 -14.81 8.30 1.09
CA LYS A 56 -14.55 9.11 2.29
C LYS A 56 -13.44 8.53 3.17
N LYS A 57 -13.34 7.19 3.28
CA LYS A 57 -12.22 6.52 3.95
C LYS A 57 -10.92 6.76 3.18
N ALA A 58 -10.93 6.63 1.86
CA ALA A 58 -9.79 6.90 1.00
C ALA A 58 -9.37 8.39 1.01
N GLU A 59 -10.31 9.34 1.01
CA GLU A 59 -10.02 10.78 1.09
C GLU A 59 -9.46 11.17 2.46
N LYS A 60 -10.01 10.66 3.57
CA LYS A 60 -9.40 10.82 4.89
C LYS A 60 -8.00 10.21 4.94
N PHE A 61 -7.79 9.07 4.30
CA PHE A 61 -6.49 8.42 4.19
C PHE A 61 -5.48 9.26 3.39
N VAL A 62 -5.91 9.93 2.32
CA VAL A 62 -5.12 10.88 1.52
C VAL A 62 -4.80 12.16 2.31
N GLN A 63 -5.66 12.59 3.23
CA GLN A 63 -5.38 13.77 4.08
C GLN A 63 -4.42 13.43 5.24
N LEU A 64 -4.50 12.21 5.79
CA LEU A 64 -3.57 11.65 6.77
C LEU A 64 -2.19 11.32 6.16
N SER A 65 -2.12 11.07 4.85
CA SER A 65 -0.87 10.75 4.14
C SER A 65 0.06 11.95 3.91
N LEU A 66 -0.22 13.13 4.49
CA LEU A 66 0.64 14.31 4.32
C LEU A 66 1.86 14.28 5.25
N PHE A 67 1.80 13.56 6.38
CA PHE A 67 2.87 13.52 7.37
C PHE A 67 3.26 12.09 7.72
N VAL A 68 4.55 11.89 7.96
CA VAL A 68 5.11 10.61 8.38
C VAL A 68 5.35 10.65 9.89
N GLN A 69 4.48 10.00 10.65
CA GLN A 69 4.51 9.99 12.12
C GLN A 69 4.88 8.63 12.71
N ASP A 70 4.61 7.57 11.97
CA ASP A 70 4.93 6.18 12.30
C ASP A 70 5.22 5.41 11.01
N GLU A 71 5.55 4.13 11.13
CA GLU A 71 5.81 3.29 9.95
C GLU A 71 4.58 3.18 9.04
N THR A 72 3.38 3.10 9.61
CA THR A 72 2.14 2.92 8.81
C THR A 72 1.89 4.13 7.94
N SER A 73 1.97 5.33 8.51
CA SER A 73 1.88 6.60 7.78
C SER A 73 3.05 6.79 6.82
N ALA A 74 4.26 6.30 7.14
CA ALA A 74 5.41 6.32 6.23
C ALA A 74 5.12 5.50 4.95
N ILE A 75 4.62 4.28 5.10
CA ILE A 75 4.27 3.39 3.98
C ILE A 75 3.16 4.02 3.12
N VAL A 76 2.12 4.57 3.77
CA VAL A 76 1.02 5.25 3.08
C VAL A 76 1.50 6.49 2.32
N TRP A 77 2.38 7.29 2.93
CA TRP A 77 3.01 8.42 2.25
C TRP A 77 3.82 7.94 1.04
N LEU A 78 4.60 6.87 1.17
CA LEU A 78 5.38 6.32 0.05
C LEU A 78 4.49 5.82 -1.09
N HIS A 79 3.38 5.14 -0.79
CA HIS A 79 2.37 4.78 -1.80
C HIS A 79 1.81 6.01 -2.52
N SER A 80 1.55 7.11 -1.79
CA SER A 80 1.09 8.36 -2.43
C SER A 80 2.11 8.94 -3.42
N GLN A 81 3.41 8.81 -3.13
CA GLN A 81 4.47 9.30 -4.01
C GLN A 81 4.68 8.35 -5.19
N LEU A 82 4.88 7.06 -4.93
CA LEU A 82 5.22 6.04 -5.92
C LEU A 82 4.04 5.61 -6.80
N GLY A 83 2.81 5.81 -6.33
CA GLY A 83 1.60 5.62 -7.12
C GLY A 83 1.43 6.66 -8.23
N THR A 84 2.03 7.85 -8.09
CA THR A 84 1.99 8.89 -9.14
C THR A 84 3.00 8.63 -10.25
N LYS A 85 4.23 8.25 -9.87
CA LYS A 85 5.32 7.92 -10.78
C LYS A 85 6.40 7.12 -10.06
N PRO A 86 7.17 6.29 -10.78
CA PRO A 86 8.40 5.70 -10.26
C PRO A 86 9.47 6.77 -9.97
N MET A 87 10.07 6.71 -8.78
CA MET A 87 11.02 7.74 -8.30
C MET A 87 12.32 7.11 -7.82
N THR A 88 13.42 7.86 -7.93
CA THR A 88 14.70 7.42 -7.37
C THR A 88 14.81 7.74 -5.88
N TYR A 89 15.73 7.09 -5.17
CA TYR A 89 16.01 7.42 -3.77
C TYR A 89 16.41 8.90 -3.59
N GLN A 90 17.17 9.46 -4.54
CA GLN A 90 17.59 10.87 -4.51
C GLN A 90 16.42 11.83 -4.67
N GLU A 91 15.38 11.45 -5.42
CA GLU A 91 14.16 12.23 -5.57
C GLU A 91 13.27 12.13 -4.31
N LEU A 92 13.19 10.94 -3.69
CA LEU A 92 12.35 10.69 -2.52
C LEU A 92 12.93 11.19 -1.20
N SER A 93 14.25 11.06 -1.00
CA SER A 93 14.94 11.43 0.24
C SER A 93 14.63 12.84 0.74
N PRO A 94 14.79 13.92 -0.05
CA PRO A 94 14.48 15.28 0.42
C PRO A 94 12.98 15.48 0.71
N LEU A 95 12.11 14.81 -0.03
CA LEU A 95 10.66 14.87 0.19
C LEU A 95 10.27 14.17 1.49
N PHE A 96 10.87 13.02 1.77
CA PHE A 96 10.62 12.24 2.98
C PHE A 96 11.09 13.01 4.22
N MET A 97 12.32 13.55 4.19
CA MET A 97 12.87 14.34 5.29
C MET A 97 12.02 15.58 5.62
N LYS A 98 11.38 16.19 4.61
CA LYS A 98 10.49 17.35 4.81
C LYS A 98 9.19 17.01 5.55
N HIS A 99 8.64 15.82 5.37
CA HIS A 99 7.35 15.42 5.93
C HIS A 99 7.47 14.51 7.16
N GLN A 100 8.71 14.26 7.60
CA GLN A 100 9.04 13.36 8.71
C GLN A 100 8.85 14.03 10.08
N SER A 101 7.97 13.48 10.90
CA SER A 101 7.74 13.89 12.30
C SER A 101 7.32 12.69 13.16
N TRP A 102 8.29 11.80 13.44
CA TRP A 102 8.04 10.52 14.12
C TRP A 102 7.53 10.71 15.55
N PHE A 103 6.62 9.82 15.98
CA PHE A 103 6.22 9.73 17.36
C PHE A 103 7.41 9.39 18.28
N PRO A 104 7.46 9.91 19.51
CA PRO A 104 8.60 9.70 20.40
C PRO A 104 8.95 8.22 20.68
N GLN A 105 7.92 7.37 20.66
CA GLN A 105 7.97 5.97 21.06
C GLN A 105 8.29 5.05 19.87
N GLU A 106 8.15 5.55 18.65
CA GLU A 106 8.37 4.81 17.42
C GLU A 106 9.87 4.80 17.08
N LYS A 107 10.35 3.62 16.68
CA LYS A 107 11.68 3.49 16.08
C LYS A 107 11.67 4.17 14.71
N LYS A 108 12.45 5.24 14.59
CA LYS A 108 12.71 5.87 13.29
C LYS A 108 13.35 4.85 12.36
N LEU A 109 12.67 4.55 11.27
CA LEU A 109 13.18 3.74 10.17
C LEU A 109 13.80 4.63 9.11
N GLU A 110 14.84 4.14 8.46
CA GLU A 110 15.45 4.83 7.34
C GLU A 110 14.59 4.65 6.07
N LEU A 111 14.56 5.66 5.20
CA LEU A 111 13.77 5.62 3.97
C LEU A 111 14.10 4.39 3.12
N LEU A 112 15.39 4.03 3.04
CA LEU A 112 15.83 2.89 2.27
C LEU A 112 15.31 1.56 2.84
N GLU A 113 15.17 1.44 4.16
CA GLU A 113 14.61 0.25 4.81
C GLU A 113 13.12 0.10 4.46
N LEU A 114 12.36 1.19 4.59
CA LEU A 114 10.94 1.22 4.22
C LEU A 114 10.74 0.84 2.75
N LEU A 115 11.59 1.38 1.86
CA LEU A 115 11.55 1.06 0.43
C LEU A 115 11.85 -0.41 0.16
N LYS A 116 12.92 -0.95 0.74
CA LYS A 116 13.32 -2.36 0.53
C LYS A 116 12.29 -3.36 1.01
N GLU A 117 11.60 -3.06 2.11
CA GLU A 117 10.63 -3.97 2.71
C GLU A 117 9.24 -3.92 2.04
N ASN A 118 8.86 -2.80 1.43
CA ASN A 118 7.48 -2.60 0.94
C ASN A 118 7.39 -2.38 -0.58
N PHE A 119 8.47 -1.96 -1.24
CA PHE A 119 8.47 -1.55 -2.65
C PHE A 119 9.51 -2.32 -3.46
N VAL A 120 9.45 -2.15 -4.79
CA VAL A 120 10.37 -2.79 -5.72
C VAL A 120 11.26 -1.73 -6.37
N CYS A 121 12.56 -2.01 -6.44
CA CYS A 121 13.54 -1.19 -7.14
C CYS A 121 13.91 -1.85 -8.46
N HIS A 122 13.92 -1.08 -9.55
CA HIS A 122 14.46 -1.55 -10.82
C HIS A 122 15.96 -1.22 -10.93
N GLU A 123 16.81 -2.23 -10.76
CA GLU A 123 18.28 -2.05 -10.77
C GLU A 123 18.88 -1.88 -12.16
N GLY A 124 18.10 -2.12 -13.22
CA GLY A 124 18.52 -2.00 -14.63
C GLY A 124 19.07 -3.29 -15.26
N ASN A 125 19.11 -4.40 -14.51
CA ASN A 125 19.56 -5.71 -15.00
C ASN A 125 18.42 -6.60 -15.50
N GLU A 126 17.18 -6.20 -15.22
CA GLU A 126 15.95 -6.92 -15.58
C GLU A 126 15.21 -6.18 -16.70
N PRO A 127 14.22 -6.81 -17.35
CA PRO A 127 13.28 -6.09 -18.22
C PRO A 127 12.62 -4.92 -17.49
N ILE A 128 12.26 -3.86 -18.23
CA ILE A 128 11.67 -2.66 -17.63
C ILE A 128 10.19 -2.96 -17.28
N PRO A 129 9.80 -2.89 -16.01
CA PRO A 129 8.43 -3.20 -15.56
C PRO A 129 7.38 -2.29 -16.21
N GLU A 130 6.18 -2.82 -16.43
CA GLU A 130 5.05 -2.09 -17.05
C GLU A 130 4.82 -0.70 -16.42
N LYS A 131 4.93 -0.58 -15.09
CA LYS A 131 4.76 0.68 -14.36
C LYS A 131 5.78 1.74 -14.79
N ILE A 132 7.03 1.35 -15.00
CA ILE A 132 8.09 2.25 -15.48
C ILE A 132 7.88 2.54 -16.97
N VAL A 133 7.49 1.55 -17.77
CA VAL A 133 7.17 1.76 -19.20
C VAL A 133 6.02 2.76 -19.37
N SER A 134 4.94 2.61 -18.61
CA SER A 134 3.79 3.51 -18.63
C SER A 134 4.18 4.94 -18.28
N TRP A 135 5.06 5.11 -17.28
CA TRP A 135 5.60 6.44 -16.94
C TRP A 135 6.49 7.00 -18.05
N LEU A 136 7.38 6.20 -18.63
CA LEU A 136 8.25 6.62 -19.74
C LEU A 136 7.43 7.08 -20.95
N ARG A 137 6.32 6.40 -21.29
CA ARG A 137 5.43 6.79 -22.40
C ARG A 137 4.82 8.18 -22.27
N GLN A 138 4.80 8.78 -21.08
CA GLN A 138 4.32 10.16 -20.89
C GLN A 138 5.24 11.20 -21.54
N SER A 139 6.51 10.84 -21.79
CA SER A 139 7.48 11.72 -22.44
C SER A 139 7.56 11.41 -23.94
N GLU A 140 7.38 12.43 -24.78
CA GLU A 140 7.47 12.35 -26.25
C GLU A 140 8.74 11.63 -26.76
N PRO A 141 9.96 11.98 -26.30
CA PRO A 141 11.18 11.29 -26.74
C PRO A 141 11.21 9.81 -26.33
N MET A 142 10.78 9.49 -25.10
CA MET A 142 10.78 8.12 -24.60
C MET A 142 9.75 7.25 -25.33
N ARG A 143 8.59 7.81 -25.67
CA ARG A 143 7.56 7.12 -26.44
C ARG A 143 8.08 6.65 -27.80
N LYS A 144 8.79 7.52 -28.54
CA LYS A 144 9.40 7.16 -29.84
C LYS A 144 10.42 6.03 -29.70
N LEU A 145 11.25 6.08 -28.65
CA LEU A 145 12.23 5.04 -28.38
C LEU A 145 11.55 3.70 -28.05
N ILE A 146 10.50 3.72 -27.23
CA ILE A 146 9.72 2.51 -26.89
C ILE A 146 9.01 1.93 -28.12
N GLU A 147 8.43 2.78 -28.98
CA GLU A 147 7.77 2.34 -30.23
C GLU A 147 8.77 1.69 -31.20
N SER A 148 10.02 2.17 -31.23
CA SER A 148 11.09 1.57 -32.05
C SER A 148 11.64 0.25 -31.50
N ASP A 149 11.50 0.01 -30.19
CA ASP A 149 12.14 -1.11 -29.47
C ASP A 149 11.10 -1.96 -28.71
N ALA A 150 9.90 -2.09 -29.28
CA ALA A 150 8.70 -2.63 -28.62
C ALA A 150 8.71 -4.16 -28.40
N GLN A 151 9.76 -4.72 -27.83
CA GLN A 151 9.79 -6.12 -27.39
C GLN A 151 9.21 -6.22 -25.98
N ILE A 152 7.90 -6.44 -25.90
CA ILE A 152 7.19 -6.63 -24.63
C ILE A 152 7.02 -8.13 -24.38
N ASN A 153 7.39 -8.61 -23.18
CA ASN A 153 7.19 -10.01 -22.78
C ASN A 153 5.74 -10.29 -22.38
N GLU A 154 5.41 -11.56 -22.09
CA GLU A 154 4.06 -11.97 -21.67
C GLU A 154 3.57 -11.27 -20.39
N ASP A 155 4.51 -10.84 -19.54
CA ASP A 155 4.27 -10.12 -18.28
C ASP A 155 4.10 -8.60 -18.45
N GLY A 156 4.14 -8.09 -19.68
CA GLY A 156 3.98 -6.65 -19.98
C GLY A 156 5.23 -5.80 -19.72
N GLU A 157 6.38 -6.42 -19.50
CA GLU A 157 7.67 -5.78 -19.29
C GLU A 157 8.39 -5.54 -20.63
N LEU A 158 9.06 -4.38 -20.74
CA LEU A 158 9.80 -4.01 -21.94
C LEU A 158 11.23 -4.57 -21.86
N VAL A 159 11.53 -5.50 -22.75
CA VAL A 159 12.87 -6.01 -23.02
C VAL A 159 13.53 -5.05 -24.02
N THR A 160 14.59 -4.37 -23.62
CA THR A 160 15.26 -3.38 -24.46
C THR A 160 16.76 -3.43 -24.24
N GLN A 161 17.52 -3.19 -25.31
CA GLN A 161 18.97 -2.96 -25.25
C GLN A 161 19.32 -1.47 -25.41
N ASN A 162 18.31 -0.60 -25.45
CA ASN A 162 18.48 0.83 -25.62
C ASN A 162 19.06 1.46 -24.34
N SER A 163 20.28 1.99 -24.45
CA SER A 163 21.00 2.60 -23.32
C SER A 163 20.23 3.76 -22.67
N GLU A 164 19.45 4.53 -23.43
CA GLU A 164 18.71 5.67 -22.90
C GLU A 164 17.51 5.25 -22.06
N LEU A 165 16.74 4.25 -22.52
CA LEU A 165 15.63 3.68 -21.77
C LEU A 165 16.12 3.02 -20.48
N LEU A 166 17.18 2.22 -20.56
CA LEU A 166 17.80 1.57 -19.39
C LEU A 166 18.30 2.60 -18.36
N LYS A 167 19.04 3.63 -18.81
CA LYS A 167 19.51 4.72 -17.92
C LYS A 167 18.35 5.45 -17.24
N LYS A 168 17.23 5.66 -17.95
CA LYS A 168 16.09 6.40 -17.41
C LYS A 168 15.26 5.55 -16.45
N ALA A 169 15.18 4.24 -16.67
CA ALA A 169 14.45 3.29 -15.84
C ALA A 169 15.20 2.91 -14.55
N ARG A 170 16.53 2.95 -14.57
CA ARG A 170 17.40 2.51 -13.47
C ARG A 170 17.17 3.24 -12.14
N ASP A 171 17.38 2.51 -11.04
CA ASP A 171 17.34 2.96 -9.65
C ASP A 171 16.00 3.60 -9.24
N ARG A 172 14.92 3.22 -9.95
CA ARG A 172 13.57 3.69 -9.69
C ARG A 172 12.79 2.70 -8.84
N TRP A 173 12.24 3.22 -7.76
CA TRP A 173 11.27 2.54 -6.91
C TRP A 173 9.87 2.69 -7.50
N TYR A 174 9.08 1.63 -7.42
CA TYR A 174 7.70 1.59 -7.90
C TYR A 174 6.85 0.64 -7.05
N GLU A 175 5.53 0.74 -7.21
CA GLU A 175 4.59 -0.15 -6.51
C GLU A 175 4.70 -1.60 -7.02
N PRO A 176 4.81 -2.60 -6.12
CA PRO A 176 4.78 -3.99 -6.52
C PRO A 176 3.45 -4.35 -7.22
N ASN A 177 3.51 -5.29 -8.16
CA ASN A 177 2.30 -5.96 -8.64
C ASN A 177 1.75 -6.90 -7.53
N VAL A 178 0.58 -7.51 -7.75
CA VAL A 178 -0.09 -8.34 -6.74
C VAL A 178 0.82 -9.46 -6.22
N ASP A 179 1.53 -10.15 -7.11
CA ASP A 179 2.39 -11.28 -6.73
C ASP A 179 3.63 -10.82 -5.94
N LYS A 180 4.35 -9.80 -6.44
CA LYS A 180 5.50 -9.22 -5.73
C LYS A 180 5.08 -8.59 -4.39
N ALA A 181 3.87 -8.06 -4.29
CA ALA A 181 3.33 -7.49 -3.05
C ALA A 181 3.12 -8.58 -1.99
N VAL A 182 2.56 -9.73 -2.38
CA VAL A 182 2.38 -10.88 -1.49
C VAL A 182 3.74 -11.43 -1.03
N GLU A 183 4.72 -11.52 -1.92
CA GLU A 183 6.07 -11.95 -1.56
C GLU A 183 6.74 -10.97 -0.58
N LYS A 184 6.66 -9.66 -0.86
CA LYS A 184 7.19 -8.62 0.02
C LYS A 184 6.54 -8.62 1.39
N GLU A 185 5.22 -8.77 1.47
CA GLU A 185 4.54 -8.83 2.76
C GLU A 185 4.95 -10.08 3.57
N LYS A 186 5.19 -11.22 2.91
CA LYS A 186 5.74 -12.41 3.59
C LYS A 186 7.14 -12.18 4.12
N GLU A 187 8.02 -11.57 3.33
CA GLU A 187 9.39 -11.24 3.73
C GLU A 187 9.39 -10.25 4.91
N ARG A 188 8.59 -9.18 4.80
CA ARG A 188 8.39 -8.17 5.83
C ARG A 188 7.85 -8.79 7.11
N ARG A 189 6.78 -9.59 7.05
CA ARG A 189 6.23 -10.27 8.23
C ARG A 189 7.29 -11.13 8.93
N ARG A 190 8.11 -11.88 8.19
CA ARG A 190 9.20 -12.66 8.77
C ARG A 190 10.25 -11.79 9.47
N SER A 191 10.60 -10.63 8.89
CA SER A 191 11.51 -9.67 9.51
C SER A 191 10.92 -9.10 10.80
N LEU A 192 9.65 -8.66 10.77
CA LEU A 192 8.93 -8.12 11.91
C LEU A 192 8.84 -9.11 13.07
N LEU A 193 8.56 -10.39 12.80
CA LEU A 193 8.51 -11.42 13.83
C LEU A 193 9.88 -11.70 14.47
N ARG A 194 10.97 -11.63 13.69
CA ARG A 194 12.33 -11.74 14.25
C ARG A 194 12.65 -10.55 15.16
N GLU A 195 12.27 -9.35 14.75
CA GLU A 195 12.43 -8.13 15.56
C GLU A 195 11.58 -8.18 16.83
N PHE A 196 10.36 -8.70 16.76
CA PHE A 196 9.49 -8.94 17.92
C PHE A 196 10.11 -9.92 18.92
N GLU A 197 10.63 -11.06 18.44
CA GLU A 197 11.31 -12.03 19.31
C GLU A 197 12.55 -11.45 19.98
N PHE A 198 13.27 -10.56 19.28
CA PHE A 198 14.36 -9.80 19.87
C PHE A 198 13.85 -8.89 21.00
N TYR A 199 12.76 -8.15 20.77
CA TYR A 199 12.13 -7.32 21.80
C TYR A 199 11.69 -8.15 23.01
N ARG A 200 11.05 -9.31 22.80
CA ARG A 200 10.61 -10.20 23.88
C ARG A 200 11.78 -10.64 24.77
N LYS A 201 12.93 -10.97 24.17
CA LYS A 201 14.16 -11.33 24.92
C LYS A 201 14.74 -10.16 25.70
N GLU A 202 14.75 -8.97 25.11
CA GLU A 202 15.20 -7.75 25.78
C GLU A 202 14.29 -7.37 26.96
N PHE A 203 12.98 -7.52 26.81
CA PHE A 203 11.99 -7.28 27.86
C PHE A 203 12.09 -8.27 29.02
N ALA A 204 12.39 -9.54 28.73
CA ALA A 204 12.59 -10.58 29.75
C ALA A 204 13.88 -10.37 30.58
N ASN A 205 14.82 -9.53 30.14
CA ASN A 205 16.08 -9.32 30.84
C ASN A 205 15.91 -8.34 32.03
N PRO A 206 16.16 -8.78 33.28
CA PRO A 206 15.94 -7.95 34.48
C PRO A 206 16.78 -6.66 34.52
N LYS A 207 17.88 -6.58 33.75
CA LYS A 207 18.78 -5.41 33.71
C LYS A 207 18.37 -4.35 32.68
N THR A 208 17.62 -4.72 31.65
CA THR A 208 17.26 -3.83 30.52
C THR A 208 15.75 -3.67 30.33
N GLY A 209 14.94 -4.65 30.75
CA GLY A 209 13.50 -4.76 30.46
C GLY A 209 12.59 -3.68 31.06
N LYS A 210 13.02 -2.94 32.09
CA LYS A 210 12.23 -1.86 32.72
C LYS A 210 12.61 -0.44 32.24
N LYS A 211 13.45 -0.30 31.23
CA LYS A 211 13.85 1.03 30.75
C LYS A 211 12.71 1.68 29.96
N SER A 212 12.05 2.65 30.60
CA SER A 212 10.97 3.52 30.10
C SER A 212 11.37 4.43 28.91
N GLY A 213 12.26 4.01 28.01
CA GLY A 213 12.74 4.79 26.87
C GLY A 213 13.23 3.98 25.67
N THR A 214 12.97 2.67 25.66
CA THR A 214 13.29 1.81 24.50
C THR A 214 12.33 2.13 23.37
N LYS A 215 12.86 2.65 22.26
CA LYS A 215 12.08 2.84 21.03
C LYS A 215 11.90 1.50 20.35
N PHE A 216 10.67 1.13 20.05
CA PHE A 216 10.34 -0.09 19.32
C PHE A 216 9.65 0.25 18.02
N ARG A 217 9.81 -0.64 17.05
CA ARG A 217 9.04 -0.63 15.81
C ARG A 217 7.63 -1.13 16.11
N MET A 218 6.63 -0.27 16.01
CA MET A 218 5.24 -0.64 16.36
C MET A 218 4.70 -1.77 15.48
N ALA A 219 5.09 -1.81 14.21
CA ALA A 219 4.68 -2.89 13.32
C ALA A 219 5.17 -4.28 13.79
N ALA A 220 6.35 -4.34 14.43
CA ALA A 220 6.86 -5.60 14.97
C ALA A 220 6.04 -6.05 16.19
N LEU A 221 5.67 -5.13 17.08
CA LEU A 221 4.76 -5.44 18.19
C LEU A 221 3.40 -5.95 17.67
N ARG A 222 2.79 -5.25 16.71
CA ARG A 222 1.51 -5.66 16.12
C ARG A 222 1.58 -7.05 15.47
N ALA A 223 2.63 -7.31 14.68
CA ALA A 223 2.84 -8.61 14.06
C ALA A 223 3.07 -9.73 15.10
N GLY A 224 3.78 -9.43 16.19
CA GLY A 224 4.01 -10.35 17.29
C GLY A 224 2.74 -10.70 18.07
N PHE A 225 1.94 -9.69 18.43
CA PHE A 225 0.66 -9.89 19.12
C PHE A 225 -0.31 -10.71 18.27
N GLU A 226 -0.41 -10.42 16.97
CA GLU A 226 -1.20 -11.22 16.04
C GLU A 226 -0.70 -12.67 15.97
N GLU A 227 0.61 -12.90 15.95
CA GLU A 227 1.21 -14.24 15.93
C GLU A 227 0.94 -15.02 17.23
N LEU A 228 0.98 -14.35 18.39
CA LEU A 228 0.63 -14.94 19.68
C LEU A 228 -0.86 -15.29 19.75
N ALA A 229 -1.73 -14.38 19.31
CA ALA A 229 -3.17 -14.61 19.28
C ALA A 229 -3.54 -15.77 18.35
N ASN A 230 -2.91 -15.88 17.17
CA ASN A 230 -3.09 -17.01 16.25
C ASN A 230 -2.64 -18.35 16.85
N LYS A 231 -1.67 -18.33 17.77
CA LYS A 231 -1.22 -19.51 18.53
C LYS A 231 -1.99 -19.74 19.83
N GLN A 232 -2.98 -18.90 20.13
CA GLN A 232 -3.74 -18.90 21.38
C GLN A 232 -2.86 -18.72 22.63
N ASP A 233 -1.69 -18.10 22.49
CA ASP A 233 -0.79 -17.77 23.60
C ASP A 233 -1.19 -16.43 24.22
N TYR A 234 -2.40 -16.40 24.79
CA TYR A 234 -2.99 -15.21 25.40
C TYR A 234 -2.24 -14.79 26.67
N GLN A 235 -1.66 -15.74 27.40
CA GLN A 235 -0.86 -15.44 28.58
C GLN A 235 0.37 -14.59 28.21
N ALA A 236 1.08 -14.93 27.13
CA ALA A 236 2.21 -14.13 26.68
C ALA A 236 1.82 -12.69 26.28
N ILE A 237 0.60 -12.47 25.77
CA ILE A 237 0.08 -11.14 25.45
C ILE A 237 -0.10 -10.31 26.73
N ILE A 238 -0.69 -10.90 27.78
CA ILE A 238 -0.86 -10.24 29.09
C ILE A 238 0.50 -9.97 29.75
N ASP A 239 1.39 -10.95 29.76
CA ASP A 239 2.73 -10.78 30.34
C ASP A 239 3.50 -9.65 29.66
N LEU A 240 3.35 -9.50 28.34
CA LEU A 240 3.97 -8.40 27.58
C LEU A 240 3.35 -7.04 27.93
N HIS A 241 2.05 -6.97 28.21
CA HIS A 241 1.41 -5.74 28.65
C HIS A 241 2.06 -5.17 29.91
N ASP A 242 2.38 -6.05 30.87
CA ASP A 242 2.97 -5.64 32.15
C ASP A 242 4.43 -5.18 32.03
N ILE A 243 5.13 -5.61 30.98
CA ILE A 243 6.54 -5.28 30.75
C ILE A 243 6.71 -4.05 29.84
N LEU A 244 5.81 -3.86 28.87
CA LEU A 244 5.88 -2.74 27.94
C LEU A 244 5.69 -1.39 28.64
N PRO A 245 6.27 -0.29 28.12
CA PRO A 245 6.05 1.03 28.68
C PRO A 245 4.56 1.40 28.74
N LYS A 246 4.17 2.10 29.81
CA LYS A 246 2.79 2.58 29.98
C LYS A 246 2.33 3.36 28.74
N ASN A 247 1.09 3.15 28.35
CA ASN A 247 0.43 3.73 27.18
C ASN A 247 0.88 3.17 25.81
N THR A 248 1.78 2.17 25.75
CA THR A 248 2.15 1.54 24.46
C THR A 248 0.95 0.82 23.83
N ILE A 249 0.26 0.01 24.63
CA ILE A 249 -0.92 -0.75 24.20
C ILE A 249 -2.13 0.17 24.12
N GLU A 250 -2.38 0.98 25.14
CA GLU A 250 -3.52 1.93 25.15
C GLU A 250 -3.46 2.96 24.01
N GLY A 251 -2.27 3.34 23.58
CA GLY A 251 -2.05 4.26 22.46
C GLY A 251 -2.25 3.63 21.08
N ASP A 252 -2.32 2.29 21.00
CA ASP A 252 -2.42 1.54 19.76
C ASP A 252 -3.68 0.65 19.75
N LYS A 253 -4.65 1.02 18.92
CA LYS A 253 -5.93 0.31 18.83
C LYS A 253 -5.81 -1.18 18.49
N ILE A 254 -4.78 -1.57 17.73
CA ILE A 254 -4.58 -2.97 17.32
C ILE A 254 -4.02 -3.77 18.49
N LEU A 255 -3.02 -3.23 19.19
CA LEU A 255 -2.48 -3.88 20.38
C LEU A 255 -3.54 -3.98 21.49
N LEU A 256 -4.31 -2.90 21.70
CA LEU A 256 -5.39 -2.88 22.69
C LEU A 256 -6.45 -3.94 22.38
N LEU A 257 -6.85 -4.08 21.10
CA LEU A 257 -7.79 -5.11 20.67
C LEU A 257 -7.30 -6.53 21.02
N TRP A 258 -6.02 -6.83 20.74
CA TRP A 258 -5.45 -8.13 21.04
C TRP A 258 -5.35 -8.38 22.55
N TYR A 259 -5.04 -7.35 23.33
CA TYR A 259 -5.00 -7.43 24.79
C TYR A 259 -6.39 -7.68 25.39
N ASP A 260 -7.40 -6.93 24.96
CA ASP A 260 -8.79 -7.11 25.41
C ASP A 260 -9.29 -8.53 25.09
N GLN A 261 -8.96 -9.04 23.89
CA GLN A 261 -9.28 -10.42 23.51
C GLN A 261 -8.55 -11.45 24.40
N ALA A 262 -7.30 -11.19 24.77
CA ALA A 262 -6.52 -12.09 25.62
C ALA A 262 -7.10 -12.19 27.03
N ILE A 263 -7.57 -11.07 27.62
CA ILE A 263 -8.26 -11.07 28.92
C ILE A 263 -9.51 -11.94 28.87
N ILE A 264 -10.39 -11.67 27.89
CA ILE A 264 -11.66 -12.41 27.76
C ILE A 264 -11.41 -13.91 27.63
N SER A 265 -10.37 -14.30 26.86
CA SER A 265 -10.07 -15.71 26.60
C SER A 265 -9.44 -16.46 27.77
N LEU A 266 -8.96 -15.76 28.81
CA LEU A 266 -8.36 -16.37 30.00
C LEU A 266 -9.28 -16.30 31.23
N ASP A 267 -10.29 -15.43 31.19
CA ASP A 267 -11.35 -15.35 32.20
C ASP A 267 -12.47 -16.40 31.99
N ASP A 268 -12.56 -16.98 30.78
CA ASP A 268 -13.45 -18.11 30.39
C ASP A 268 -12.81 -19.49 30.61
#